data_AF-A0A3Q2NWG8-F1
#
_entry.id   AF-A0A3Q2NWG8-F1
#
_cell.length_a   1.000
_cell.length_b   1.000
_cell.length_c   1.000
_cell.angle_alpha   90.00
_cell.angle_beta   90.00
_cell.angle_gamma   90.00
#
_symmetry.space_group_name_H-M   'P 1'
#
loop_
_entity.id
_entity.type
_entity.pdbx_description
1 polymer ?
#
loop_
_entity_poly.entity_id
_entity_poly.type
_entity_poly.pdbx_seq_one_letter_code
_entity_poly.pdbx_strand_id
1 'polypeptide(L)'
;DELLTQLWSSSRCSRSDHRSPTMAGGLFAMDRKYFNELGQYDAGMDIWGGENLEISFRIWMCGGQLLIVPCSRVGHIFRKRRPYGSPGGQDTMAHNSLRLAHVWMDGYKEQYLALRPELRGRAYGDVSERVALRTRLQCRSFQWYLDTVYPEMQAAAGSRQQPLFINKSLRRPKVLQRGRVPERTTQTPLGLSARAHLLCVGHLSAA
;
A
#
# COMPACT_ATOMS: atom_id res chain seq x y z
N ASP A 1 27.12 6.73 4.72
CA ASP A 1 26.58 5.68 5.62
C ASP A 1 26.39 6.13 7.06
N GLU A 2 27.38 6.63 7.81
CA GLU A 2 27.14 7.04 9.22
C GLU A 2 26.25 8.30 9.42
N LEU A 3 26.26 9.23 8.47
CA LEU A 3 25.53 10.52 8.60
C LEU A 3 24.00 10.37 8.56
N LEU A 4 23.47 9.38 7.83
CA LEU A 4 22.02 9.11 7.81
C LEU A 4 21.55 8.44 9.10
N THR A 5 22.36 7.55 9.66
CA THR A 5 22.11 6.90 10.95
C THR A 5 22.19 7.90 12.12
N GLN A 6 23.14 8.85 12.08
CA GLN A 6 23.29 9.87 13.12
C GLN A 6 22.17 10.92 13.13
N LEU A 7 21.66 11.34 11.95
CA LEU A 7 20.50 12.25 11.88
C LEU A 7 19.21 11.61 12.39
N TRP A 8 19.09 10.28 12.36
CA TRP A 8 17.95 9.53 12.91
C TRP A 8 18.02 9.35 14.44
N SER A 9 19.22 9.33 15.01
CA SER A 9 19.43 9.13 16.45
C SER A 9 19.17 10.38 17.31
N SER A 10 19.14 11.59 16.74
CA SER A 10 19.22 12.81 17.54
C SER A 10 17.87 13.42 17.98
N SER A 11 16.74 12.81 17.61
CA SER A 11 15.41 13.32 17.95
C SER A 11 14.62 12.30 18.77
N ARG A 12 14.53 12.53 20.08
CA ARG A 12 13.67 11.79 21.04
C ARG A 12 12.26 11.59 20.49
N CYS A 13 12.01 10.44 19.90
CA CYS A 13 10.66 9.98 19.65
C CYS A 13 10.47 8.62 20.31
N SER A 14 9.61 8.62 21.33
CA SER A 14 9.33 7.48 22.21
C SER A 14 8.38 6.43 21.60
N ARG A 15 8.27 6.38 20.27
CA ARG A 15 7.36 5.44 19.59
C ARG A 15 8.16 4.54 18.68
N SER A 16 8.06 3.23 18.91
CA SER A 16 8.68 2.21 18.08
C SER A 16 8.13 2.27 16.65
N ASP A 17 8.96 1.90 15.70
CA ASP A 17 8.54 1.69 14.32
C ASP A 17 7.62 0.47 14.24
N HIS A 18 6.60 0.55 13.39
CA HIS A 18 5.61 -0.52 13.23
C HIS A 18 5.73 -1.14 11.85
N ARG A 19 5.80 -2.47 11.79
CA ARG A 19 5.73 -3.18 10.50
C ARG A 19 4.35 -2.98 9.89
N SER A 20 4.33 -2.67 8.60
CA SER A 20 3.09 -2.57 7.83
C SER A 20 3.15 -3.50 6.63
N PRO A 21 2.11 -4.32 6.40
CA PRO A 21 2.09 -5.26 5.27
C PRO A 21 2.10 -4.53 3.92
N THR A 22 1.55 -3.31 3.88
CA THR A 22 1.50 -2.47 2.68
C THR A 22 1.71 -0.99 3.02
N MET A 23 2.08 -0.18 2.02
CA MET A 23 2.06 1.28 2.13
C MET A 23 1.01 1.92 1.22
N ALA A 24 0.66 3.18 1.53
CA ALA A 24 -0.20 4.00 0.68
C ALA A 24 0.48 4.40 -0.65
N GLY A 25 1.82 4.39 -0.72
CA GLY A 25 2.61 4.62 -1.94
C GLY A 25 3.10 6.05 -2.15
N GLY A 26 2.27 7.05 -1.85
CA GLY A 26 2.61 8.45 -2.15
C GLY A 26 3.70 9.09 -1.27
N LEU A 27 3.97 8.53 -0.08
CA LEU A 27 4.93 9.09 0.88
C LEU A 27 5.74 7.97 1.54
N PHE A 28 7.00 7.85 1.17
CA PHE A 28 7.94 6.89 1.75
C PHE A 28 9.38 7.39 1.55
N ALA A 29 10.32 6.81 2.29
CA ALA A 29 11.75 6.98 2.05
C ALA A 29 12.40 5.61 1.89
N MET A 30 13.33 5.52 0.96
CA MET A 30 14.07 4.32 0.64
C MET A 30 15.48 4.71 0.22
N ASP A 31 16.46 3.88 0.58
CA ASP A 31 17.80 4.04 0.03
C ASP A 31 17.77 3.94 -1.50
N ARG A 32 18.47 4.85 -2.17
CA ARG A 32 18.46 4.96 -3.64
C ARG A 32 19.09 3.73 -4.30
N LYS A 33 20.16 3.18 -3.73
CA LYS A 33 20.83 2.00 -4.28
C LYS A 33 19.93 0.78 -4.13
N TYR A 34 19.31 0.61 -2.96
CA TYR A 34 18.32 -0.44 -2.71
C TYR A 34 17.11 -0.33 -3.64
N PHE A 35 16.58 0.87 -3.89
CA PHE A 35 15.49 1.07 -4.86
C PHE A 35 15.87 0.60 -6.28
N ASN A 36 17.11 0.86 -6.70
CA ASN A 36 17.62 0.41 -8.00
C ASN A 36 17.83 -1.12 -8.03
N GLU A 37 18.37 -1.70 -6.96
CA GLU A 37 18.60 -3.15 -6.84
C GLU A 37 17.30 -3.94 -6.80
N LEU A 38 16.26 -3.40 -6.15
CA LEU A 38 14.90 -3.92 -6.18
C LEU A 38 14.21 -3.74 -7.55
N GLY A 39 14.89 -3.17 -8.55
CA GLY A 39 14.39 -3.08 -9.91
C GLY A 39 13.40 -1.94 -10.16
N GLN A 40 13.39 -0.89 -9.32
CA GLN A 40 12.54 0.31 -9.46
C GLN A 40 11.04 -0.03 -9.62
N TYR A 41 10.20 0.92 -10.02
CA TYR A 41 8.81 0.59 -10.37
C TYR A 41 8.74 -0.27 -11.63
N ASP A 42 7.67 -1.05 -11.75
CA ASP A 42 7.35 -1.77 -12.99
C ASP A 42 7.02 -0.75 -14.09
N ALA A 43 7.91 -0.64 -15.09
CA ALA A 43 7.77 0.29 -16.20
C ALA A 43 6.54 0.00 -17.09
N GLY A 44 5.95 -1.18 -16.99
CA GLY A 44 4.70 -1.52 -17.68
C GLY A 44 3.44 -1.12 -16.92
N MET A 45 3.54 -0.46 -15.76
CA MET A 45 2.37 0.08 -15.07
C MET A 45 1.96 1.44 -15.62
N ASP A 46 0.65 1.62 -15.79
CA ASP A 46 0.07 2.83 -16.34
C ASP A 46 -0.44 3.77 -15.23
N ILE A 47 0.03 5.01 -15.26
CA ILE A 47 -0.56 6.21 -14.64
C ILE A 47 -0.78 6.13 -13.13
N TRP A 48 -1.78 5.38 -12.66
CA TRP A 48 -2.18 5.33 -11.26
C TRP A 48 -2.86 4.02 -10.88
N GLY A 49 -2.35 3.36 -9.84
CA GLY A 49 -3.02 2.28 -9.14
C GLY A 49 -2.18 1.00 -9.09
N GLY A 50 -2.14 0.35 -7.93
CA GLY A 50 -1.48 -0.95 -7.76
C GLY A 50 0.03 -0.89 -7.53
N GLU A 51 0.69 0.21 -7.90
CA GLU A 51 2.14 0.38 -7.74
C GLU A 51 2.58 0.30 -6.28
N ASN A 52 1.75 0.83 -5.38
CA ASN A 52 1.99 0.81 -3.94
C ASN A 52 1.95 -0.61 -3.37
N LEU A 53 1.08 -1.47 -3.89
CA LEU A 53 1.01 -2.88 -3.50
C LEU A 53 2.16 -3.67 -4.11
N GLU A 54 2.52 -3.40 -5.37
CA GLU A 54 3.59 -4.11 -6.09
C GLU A 54 4.90 -3.98 -5.35
N ILE A 55 5.28 -2.75 -5.05
CA ILE A 55 6.52 -2.47 -4.33
C ILE A 55 6.44 -2.97 -2.87
N SER A 56 5.26 -2.94 -2.23
CA SER A 56 5.10 -3.49 -0.86
C SER A 56 5.37 -4.99 -0.83
N PHE A 57 4.77 -5.75 -1.77
CA PHE A 57 4.99 -7.18 -1.88
C PHE A 57 6.45 -7.48 -2.22
N ARG A 58 7.03 -6.75 -3.17
CA ARG A 58 8.43 -6.91 -3.54
C ARG A 58 9.39 -6.64 -2.37
N ILE A 59 9.22 -5.55 -1.64
CA ILE A 59 10.06 -5.23 -0.47
C ILE A 59 10.03 -6.40 0.51
N TRP A 60 8.84 -6.84 0.92
CA TRP A 60 8.70 -7.91 1.92
C TRP A 60 9.22 -9.26 1.42
N MET A 61 8.81 -9.66 0.23
CA MET A 61 9.14 -10.98 -0.32
C MET A 61 10.61 -11.08 -0.71
N CYS A 62 11.29 -9.97 -1.01
CA CYS A 62 12.69 -9.96 -1.42
C CYS A 62 13.66 -9.53 -0.29
N GLY A 63 13.24 -9.66 0.98
CA GLY A 63 14.14 -9.55 2.15
C GLY A 63 14.19 -8.17 2.82
N GLY A 64 13.42 -7.20 2.34
CA GLY A 64 13.25 -5.91 3.00
C GLY A 64 12.15 -5.91 4.05
N GLN A 65 11.96 -4.74 4.66
CA GLN A 65 10.89 -4.49 5.63
C GLN A 65 10.20 -3.18 5.27
N LEU A 66 8.93 -3.07 5.62
CA LEU A 66 8.16 -1.85 5.43
C LEU A 66 7.71 -1.34 6.80
N LEU A 67 8.26 -0.20 7.21
CA LEU A 67 8.07 0.34 8.55
C LEU A 67 7.34 1.68 8.52
N ILE A 68 6.25 1.78 9.26
CA ILE A 68 5.58 3.03 9.59
C ILE A 68 6.32 3.69 10.76
N VAL A 69 6.80 4.93 10.57
CA VAL A 69 7.57 5.68 11.57
C VAL A 69 6.70 6.74 12.25
N PRO A 70 6.20 6.53 13.50
CA PRO A 70 5.30 7.44 14.23
C PRO A 70 5.77 8.88 14.42
N CYS A 71 7.07 9.08 14.26
CA CYS A 71 7.79 10.31 14.51
C CYS A 71 7.86 11.18 13.25
N SER A 72 7.81 10.56 12.08
CA SER A 72 7.79 11.26 10.80
C SER A 72 6.34 11.52 10.41
N ARG A 73 5.95 12.79 10.38
CA ARG A 73 4.57 13.23 10.16
C ARG A 73 4.53 14.13 8.94
N VAL A 74 3.84 13.69 7.89
CA VAL A 74 3.60 14.50 6.69
C VAL A 74 2.10 14.59 6.43
N GLY A 75 1.56 15.81 6.38
CA GLY A 75 0.15 16.02 6.05
C GLY A 75 -0.13 15.74 4.57
N HIS A 76 -1.15 14.93 4.28
CA HIS A 76 -1.66 14.74 2.92
C HIS A 76 -3.11 15.21 2.83
N ILE A 77 -3.44 15.96 1.78
CA ILE A 77 -4.80 16.39 1.49
C ILE A 77 -5.50 15.28 0.70
N PHE A 78 -6.39 14.56 1.37
CA PHE A 78 -7.16 13.50 0.72
C PHE A 78 -8.22 14.08 -0.21
N ARG A 79 -8.22 13.58 -1.45
CA ARG A 79 -9.23 13.89 -2.46
C ARG A 79 -10.23 12.74 -2.55
N LYS A 80 -11.51 13.05 -2.78
CA LYS A 80 -12.58 12.03 -2.94
C LYS A 80 -12.53 11.33 -4.30
N ARG A 81 -11.96 11.98 -5.32
CA ARG A 81 -11.90 11.49 -6.70
C ARG A 81 -10.54 11.84 -7.29
N ARG A 82 -10.13 11.04 -8.28
CA ARG A 82 -8.91 11.30 -9.06
C ARG A 82 -9.11 12.59 -9.86
N PRO A 83 -8.18 13.56 -9.79
CA PRO A 83 -8.31 14.82 -10.51
C PRO A 83 -8.13 14.66 -12.03
N TYR A 84 -7.46 13.58 -12.46
CA TYR A 84 -7.22 13.25 -13.86
C TYR A 84 -7.72 11.84 -14.16
N GLY A 85 -8.37 11.67 -15.30
CA GLY A 85 -8.70 10.36 -15.85
C GLY A 85 -7.51 9.76 -16.60
N SER A 86 -7.58 8.46 -16.90
CA SER A 86 -6.67 7.87 -17.88
C SER A 86 -6.96 8.43 -19.27
N PRO A 87 -5.94 8.75 -20.09
CA PRO A 87 -6.11 8.92 -21.52
C PRO A 87 -6.93 7.75 -22.09
N GLY A 88 -7.99 8.05 -22.84
CA GLY A 88 -8.86 7.04 -23.44
C GLY A 88 -9.79 6.28 -22.48
N GLY A 89 -9.92 6.69 -21.21
CA GLY A 89 -10.83 6.05 -20.25
C GLY A 89 -10.41 4.62 -19.86
N GLN A 90 -9.16 4.24 -20.13
CA GLN A 90 -8.66 2.92 -19.78
C GLN A 90 -8.66 2.71 -18.27
N ASP A 91 -9.06 1.52 -17.85
CA ASP A 91 -9.00 1.13 -16.45
C ASP A 91 -7.58 0.66 -16.11
N THR A 92 -6.71 1.63 -15.84
CA THR A 92 -5.29 1.44 -15.49
C THR A 92 -5.13 0.66 -14.19
N MET A 93 -6.10 0.79 -13.27
CA MET A 93 -6.08 0.05 -12.01
C MET A 93 -6.13 -1.46 -12.26
N ALA A 94 -7.05 -1.91 -13.12
CA ALA A 94 -7.13 -3.32 -13.47
C ALA A 94 -5.89 -3.82 -14.22
N HIS A 95 -5.36 -3.03 -15.16
CA HIS A 95 -4.13 -3.38 -15.88
C HIS A 95 -2.96 -3.60 -14.90
N ASN A 96 -2.69 -2.62 -14.04
CA ASN A 96 -1.59 -2.68 -13.07
C ASN A 96 -1.80 -3.77 -12.01
N SER A 97 -3.05 -3.96 -11.56
CA SER A 97 -3.38 -5.02 -10.61
C SER A 97 -3.15 -6.41 -11.20
N LEU A 98 -3.45 -6.61 -12.48
CA LEU A 98 -3.16 -7.86 -13.18
C LEU A 98 -1.65 -8.10 -13.28
N ARG A 99 -0.86 -7.10 -13.69
CA ARG A 99 0.62 -7.20 -13.72
C ARG A 99 1.17 -7.64 -12.36
N LEU A 100 0.75 -6.96 -11.30
CA LEU A 100 1.11 -7.30 -9.92
C LEU A 100 0.70 -8.73 -9.54
N ALA A 101 -0.55 -9.11 -9.83
CA ALA A 101 -1.08 -10.41 -9.43
C ALA A 101 -0.34 -11.56 -10.13
N HIS A 102 -0.04 -11.40 -11.41
CA HIS A 102 0.68 -12.39 -12.20
C HIS A 102 2.14 -12.56 -11.77
N VAL A 103 2.78 -11.52 -11.23
CA VAL A 103 4.18 -11.57 -10.79
C VAL A 103 4.32 -11.99 -9.33
N TRP A 104 3.47 -11.49 -8.43
CA TRP A 104 3.71 -11.53 -6.98
C TRP A 104 2.74 -12.40 -6.19
N MET A 105 1.55 -12.73 -6.71
CA MET A 105 0.52 -13.42 -5.93
C MET A 105 0.48 -14.94 -6.11
N ASP A 106 1.40 -15.54 -6.87
CA ASP A 106 1.44 -17.00 -7.09
C ASP A 106 0.06 -17.57 -7.48
N GLY A 107 -0.39 -18.65 -6.83
CA GLY A 107 -1.74 -19.20 -7.01
C GLY A 107 -2.85 -18.36 -6.38
N TYR A 108 -2.53 -17.43 -5.47
CA TYR A 108 -3.51 -16.57 -4.79
C TYR A 108 -4.15 -15.54 -5.74
N LYS A 109 -3.55 -15.29 -6.90
CA LYS A 109 -4.18 -14.48 -7.95
C LYS A 109 -5.56 -15.01 -8.37
N GLU A 110 -5.82 -16.32 -8.23
CA GLU A 110 -7.12 -16.89 -8.56
C GLU A 110 -8.24 -16.36 -7.65
N GLN A 111 -7.94 -16.01 -6.40
CA GLN A 111 -8.90 -15.37 -5.50
C GLN A 111 -9.26 -13.96 -5.99
N TYR A 112 -8.27 -13.21 -6.45
CA TYR A 112 -8.48 -11.90 -7.07
C TYR A 112 -9.33 -12.01 -8.35
N LEU A 113 -9.01 -12.96 -9.22
CA LEU A 113 -9.74 -13.21 -10.47
C LEU A 113 -11.13 -13.81 -10.25
N ALA A 114 -11.37 -14.52 -9.15
CA ALA A 114 -12.70 -14.99 -8.77
C ALA A 114 -13.63 -13.83 -8.38
N LEU A 115 -13.09 -12.78 -7.74
CA LEU A 115 -13.84 -11.57 -7.39
C LEU A 115 -14.08 -10.65 -8.60
N ARG A 116 -13.23 -10.73 -9.62
CA ARG A 116 -13.33 -9.93 -10.86
C ARG A 116 -13.18 -10.81 -12.11
N PRO A 117 -14.15 -11.67 -12.43
CA PRO A 117 -14.05 -12.62 -13.54
C PRO A 117 -13.79 -11.97 -14.90
N GLU A 118 -14.25 -10.72 -15.08
CA GLU A 118 -14.06 -9.91 -16.29
C GLU A 118 -12.58 -9.66 -16.61
N LEU A 119 -11.68 -9.81 -15.64
CA LEU A 119 -10.25 -9.56 -15.82
C LEU A 119 -9.47 -10.76 -16.38
N ARG A 120 -10.05 -11.97 -16.41
CA ARG A 120 -9.35 -13.18 -16.87
C ARG A 120 -8.86 -13.09 -18.32
N GLY A 121 -9.64 -12.47 -19.20
CA GLY A 121 -9.30 -12.29 -20.62
C GLY A 121 -8.58 -10.99 -20.94
N ARG A 122 -8.28 -10.16 -19.93
CA ARG A 122 -7.75 -8.81 -20.15
C ARG A 122 -6.24 -8.83 -20.29
N ALA A 123 -5.73 -8.15 -21.32
CA ALA A 123 -4.29 -7.99 -21.51
C ALA A 123 -3.67 -7.10 -20.42
N TYR A 124 -2.51 -7.54 -19.91
CA TYR A 124 -1.70 -6.83 -18.91
C TYR A 124 -0.26 -6.59 -19.38
N GLY A 125 0.03 -6.85 -20.67
CA GLY A 125 1.36 -6.70 -21.25
C GLY A 125 2.35 -7.78 -20.81
N ASP A 126 3.59 -7.67 -21.27
CA ASP A 126 4.66 -8.60 -20.87
C ASP A 126 5.16 -8.29 -19.46
N VAL A 127 5.33 -9.34 -18.65
CA VAL A 127 5.84 -9.30 -17.27
C VAL A 127 7.10 -10.15 -17.09
N SER A 128 7.67 -10.68 -18.18
CA SER A 128 8.84 -11.57 -18.17
C SER A 128 10.01 -11.00 -17.37
N GLU A 129 10.32 -9.72 -17.55
CA GLU A 129 11.41 -9.03 -16.89
C GLU A 129 11.19 -8.90 -15.36
N ARG A 130 9.94 -8.74 -14.92
CA ARG A 130 9.56 -8.71 -13.50
C ARG A 130 9.62 -10.09 -12.86
N VAL A 131 9.24 -11.14 -13.59
CA VAL A 131 9.38 -12.54 -13.15
C VAL A 131 10.86 -12.93 -13.05
N ALA A 132 11.68 -12.52 -14.01
CA ALA A 132 13.13 -12.73 -13.98
C ALA A 132 13.78 -12.00 -12.79
N LEU A 133 13.36 -10.76 -12.51
CA LEU A 133 13.78 -10.01 -11.34
C LEU A 133 13.45 -10.74 -10.03
N ARG A 134 12.21 -11.23 -9.87
CA ARG A 134 11.78 -11.99 -8.69
C ARG A 134 12.64 -13.24 -8.47
N THR A 135 12.99 -13.91 -9.57
CA THR A 135 13.87 -15.09 -9.56
C THR A 135 15.30 -14.73 -9.16
N ARG A 136 15.86 -13.67 -9.77
CA ARG A 136 17.23 -13.19 -9.50
C ARG A 136 17.42 -12.75 -8.05
N LEU A 137 16.43 -12.11 -7.47
CA LEU A 137 16.45 -11.67 -6.07
C LEU A 137 16.07 -12.78 -5.07
N GLN A 138 15.78 -14.00 -5.57
CA GLN A 138 15.41 -15.16 -4.76
C GLN A 138 14.26 -14.86 -3.78
N CYS A 139 13.26 -14.12 -4.26
CA CYS A 139 12.17 -13.67 -3.40
C CYS A 139 11.31 -14.85 -2.92
N ARG A 140 10.76 -14.71 -1.72
CA ARG A 140 9.85 -15.67 -1.08
C ARG A 140 8.53 -15.81 -1.84
N SER A 141 7.75 -16.83 -1.48
CA SER A 141 6.40 -17.04 -2.00
C SER A 141 5.39 -16.08 -1.38
N PHE A 142 4.26 -15.89 -2.05
CA PHE A 142 3.16 -15.11 -1.50
C PHE A 142 2.53 -15.79 -0.28
N GLN A 143 2.58 -17.13 -0.22
CA GLN A 143 2.24 -17.89 0.98
C GLN A 143 3.05 -17.42 2.17
N TRP A 144 4.38 -17.36 2.03
CA TRP A 144 5.27 -16.89 3.09
C TRP A 144 4.93 -15.46 3.54
N TYR A 145 4.57 -14.59 2.59
CA TYR A 145 4.12 -13.23 2.90
C TYR A 145 2.85 -13.24 3.76
N LEU A 146 1.84 -14.02 3.40
CA LEU A 146 0.62 -14.11 4.20
C LEU A 146 0.88 -14.72 5.58
N ASP A 147 1.74 -15.72 5.70
CA ASP A 147 1.98 -16.41 6.97
C ASP A 147 2.86 -15.57 7.92
N THR A 148 3.79 -14.79 7.37
CA THR A 148 4.84 -14.09 8.15
C THR A 148 4.58 -12.60 8.29
N VAL A 149 4.05 -11.96 7.24
CA VAL A 149 3.92 -10.50 7.16
C VAL A 149 2.49 -10.06 7.42
N TYR A 150 1.49 -10.83 6.98
CA TYR A 150 0.08 -10.47 7.17
C TYR A 150 -0.83 -11.63 7.60
N PRO A 151 -0.52 -12.32 8.71
CA PRO A 151 -1.28 -13.49 9.18
C PRO A 151 -2.74 -13.15 9.54
N GLU A 152 -3.02 -11.91 9.94
CA GLU A 152 -4.36 -11.47 10.31
C GLU A 152 -5.33 -11.45 9.12
N MET A 153 -4.82 -11.33 7.87
CA MET A 153 -5.65 -11.43 6.67
C MET A 153 -6.29 -12.81 6.56
N GLN A 154 -5.54 -13.87 6.83
CA GLN A 154 -6.05 -15.25 6.78
C GLN A 154 -7.01 -15.53 7.94
N ALA A 155 -6.72 -15.01 9.15
CA ALA A 155 -7.61 -15.14 10.29
C ALA A 155 -8.99 -14.51 10.04
N ALA A 156 -9.03 -13.38 9.32
CA ALA A 156 -10.29 -12.75 8.90
C ALA A 156 -11.05 -13.58 7.85
N ALA A 157 -10.33 -14.23 6.92
CA ALA A 157 -10.92 -15.09 5.87
C ALA A 157 -11.46 -16.43 6.40
N GLY A 158 -10.92 -16.93 7.52
CA GLY A 158 -11.42 -18.13 8.22
C GLY A 158 -12.78 -17.93 8.90
N SER A 159 -13.21 -16.67 9.09
CA SER A 159 -14.60 -16.39 9.46
C SER A 159 -15.49 -16.55 8.22
N ARG A 160 -16.22 -17.66 8.13
CA ARG A 160 -17.24 -17.94 7.10
C ARG A 160 -18.47 -17.02 7.20
N GLN A 161 -18.26 -15.74 7.49
CA GLN A 161 -19.22 -14.70 7.24
C GLN A 161 -18.45 -13.61 6.49
N GLN A 162 -18.53 -13.65 5.16
CA GLN A 162 -18.50 -12.37 4.45
C GLN A 162 -19.55 -11.51 5.17
N PRO A 163 -19.22 -10.33 5.71
CA PRO A 163 -20.26 -9.44 6.14
C PRO A 163 -21.08 -9.15 4.88
N LEU A 164 -22.26 -9.76 4.80
CA LEU A 164 -23.30 -9.31 3.90
C LEU A 164 -23.49 -7.86 4.28
N PHE A 165 -22.93 -6.94 3.49
CA PHE A 165 -23.38 -5.57 3.47
C PHE A 165 -24.79 -5.60 2.88
N ILE A 166 -25.75 -6.08 3.67
CA ILE A 166 -27.15 -5.85 3.41
C ILE A 166 -27.28 -4.35 3.57
N ASN A 167 -27.44 -3.67 2.45
CA ASN A 167 -27.86 -2.29 2.41
C ASN A 167 -29.34 -2.25 2.86
N LYS A 168 -29.62 -2.66 4.11
CA LYS A 168 -30.79 -2.17 4.81
C LYS A 168 -30.51 -0.70 4.92
N SER A 169 -31.27 0.10 4.19
CA SER A 169 -31.26 1.55 4.25
C SER A 169 -31.29 1.99 5.72
N LEU A 170 -30.11 2.13 6.33
CA LEU A 170 -29.96 2.71 7.64
C LEU A 170 -30.38 4.15 7.43
N ARG A 171 -31.58 4.48 7.90
CA ARG A 171 -32.07 5.87 7.92
C ARG A 171 -30.94 6.71 8.47
N ARG A 172 -30.53 7.74 7.72
CA ARG A 172 -29.48 8.67 8.16
C ARG A 172 -29.78 9.05 9.62
N PRO A 173 -28.83 8.89 10.55
CA PRO A 173 -29.07 9.24 11.95
C PRO A 173 -29.52 10.70 12.02
N LYS A 174 -30.71 10.94 12.58
CA LYS A 174 -31.18 12.29 12.88
C LYS A 174 -30.31 12.83 14.01
N VAL A 175 -29.69 13.98 13.76
CA VAL A 175 -28.98 14.72 14.80
C VAL A 175 -30.02 15.19 15.83
N LEU A 176 -30.02 14.59 17.02
CA LEU A 176 -30.96 14.92 18.09
C LEU A 176 -30.58 16.23 18.81
N GLN A 177 -29.28 16.58 18.84
CA GLN A 177 -28.78 17.83 19.36
C GLN A 177 -27.42 18.16 18.76
N ARG A 178 -27.21 19.40 18.32
CA ARG A 178 -25.87 19.93 18.00
C ARG A 178 -25.28 20.53 19.27
N GLY A 179 -24.38 19.80 19.93
CA GLY A 179 -23.53 20.38 20.96
C GLY A 179 -22.43 21.24 20.32
N ARG A 180 -22.23 22.46 20.82
CA ARG A 180 -21.09 23.32 20.43
C ARG A 180 -19.88 22.86 21.26
N VAL A 181 -18.98 22.11 20.64
CA VAL A 181 -17.65 21.85 21.22
C VAL A 181 -16.89 23.19 21.22
N PRO A 182 -16.28 23.63 22.34
CA PRO A 182 -15.45 24.83 22.34
C PRO A 182 -14.28 24.62 21.36
N GLU A 183 -14.20 25.51 20.38
CA GLU A 183 -13.16 25.56 19.37
C GLU A 183 -11.84 25.95 20.06
N ARG A 184 -10.93 24.99 20.28
CA ARG A 184 -9.51 25.35 20.40
C ARG A 184 -9.02 25.62 18.99
N THR A 185 -9.03 26.91 18.66
CA THR A 185 -8.64 27.48 17.38
C THR A 185 -7.19 27.11 17.05
N THR A 186 -7.00 26.18 16.14
CA THR A 186 -5.96 26.31 15.11
C THR A 186 -6.70 26.36 13.78
N GLN A 187 -7.25 27.53 13.48
CA GLN A 187 -7.79 27.85 12.17
C GLN A 187 -6.64 27.82 11.16
N THR A 188 -6.63 26.83 10.28
CA THR A 188 -6.21 27.05 8.89
C THR A 188 -7.47 27.13 8.05
N PRO A 189 -7.64 28.19 7.24
CA PRO A 189 -8.84 28.37 6.43
C PRO A 189 -8.85 27.32 5.32
N LEU A 190 -10.04 26.84 4.95
CA LEU A 190 -10.34 25.69 4.08
C LEU A 190 -10.48 24.39 4.89
N GLY A 191 -11.71 23.86 4.95
CA GLY A 191 -12.09 22.61 5.63
C GLY A 191 -11.45 21.36 5.04
N LEU A 192 -10.12 21.26 5.17
CA LEU A 192 -9.27 20.19 4.69
C LEU A 192 -9.03 19.23 5.86
N SER A 193 -9.49 17.99 5.73
CA SER A 193 -9.05 16.92 6.62
C SER A 193 -7.63 16.52 6.21
N ALA A 194 -6.64 17.14 6.82
CA ALA A 194 -5.26 16.66 6.76
C ALA A 194 -5.14 15.48 7.75
N ARG A 195 -4.85 14.28 7.25
CA ARG A 195 -4.31 13.23 8.13
C ARG A 195 -2.80 13.21 7.95
N ALA A 196 -2.10 13.13 9.07
CA ALA A 196 -0.66 12.90 9.04
C ALA A 196 -0.43 11.46 8.56
N HIS A 197 0.23 11.31 7.42
CA HIS A 197 0.85 10.05 7.03
C HIS A 197 2.17 9.87 7.74
N LEU A 198 2.43 8.60 7.98
CA LEU A 198 3.66 8.11 8.55
C LEU A 198 4.55 7.74 7.37
N LEU A 199 5.74 8.32 7.33
CA LEU A 199 6.72 7.97 6.32
C LEU A 199 7.04 6.49 6.47
N CYS A 200 6.93 5.73 5.38
CA CYS A 200 7.35 4.34 5.38
C CYS A 200 8.84 4.27 5.05
N VAL A 201 9.63 3.52 5.83
CA VAL A 201 11.06 3.30 5.53
C VAL A 201 11.30 1.84 5.19
N GLY A 202 11.89 1.64 4.01
CA GLY A 202 12.42 0.36 3.56
C GLY A 202 13.86 0.18 4.02
N HIS A 203 14.09 -0.50 5.14
CA HIS A 203 15.46 -0.83 5.58
C HIS A 203 15.75 -2.32 5.37
N LEU A 204 16.95 -2.63 4.89
CA LEU A 204 17.52 -3.98 4.90
C LEU A 204 18.37 -4.11 6.18
N SER A 205 18.11 -5.09 7.05
CA SER A 205 19.18 -5.63 7.90
C SER A 205 19.75 -6.81 7.15
N ALA A 206 20.92 -6.63 6.54
CA ALA A 206 21.73 -7.75 6.11
C ALA A 206 22.08 -8.58 7.35
N ALA A 207 21.66 -9.85 7.34
CA ALA A 207 22.23 -10.90 8.18
C ALA A 207 23.12 -11.75 7.28
#